data_AF-A0AAV6K5M2-F1
#
_entry.id   AF-A0AAV6K5M2-F1
#
_cell.length_a   1.000
_cell.length_b   1.000
_cell.length_c   1.000
_cell.angle_alpha   90.00
_cell.angle_beta   90.00
_cell.angle_gamma   90.00
#
_symmetry.space_group_name_H-M   'P 1'
#
loop_
_entity.id
_entity.type
_entity.pdbx_description
1 polymer ?
#
loop_
_entity_poly.entity_id
_entity_poly.type
_entity_poly.pdbx_seq_one_letter_code
_entity_poly.pdbx_strand_id
1 'polypeptide(L)'
;MAAASSASLASQISRPKPSAPYSPHFSGLHRSRSTLSLSSPTLSLFPHLDSRLRLSHSSRRTCRRVVAMAGSGKFFVGGNWKCNGTKESISKLVSDLNSATLEPDVDVVVAPPFVYIDQVKNSLTDRIEIAAQNSWIGKGGAFTGEISVEQLKDIGCKWVVLGHSERRHVIGEDDVFIGKKAAYALSQGLGVIACIGELLKEREEGKTNDVCFRHMKAFADAVPSWDNVVIAYEPVWAIGTGKVATPQQAQDVHVSVRDWLKKNVSTEVASKTRIIYGGSVNGSNSAELAKQEDIDGFLVGGASLKGPEFATIINSVTSKKVNHIRGKVWKNGFSQQEQPGKSHFCCVCISSASDLVPRGSSVARLDNQLTSNSKAIGVVEKSNQPRLTTGAAMPDNSKEDRNLLMARKMATSARISRTGNA
;
A
#
# COMPACT_ATOMS: atom_id res chain seq x y z
N MET A 1 -5.60 -59.60 -24.77
CA MET A 1 -5.52 -60.86 -24.00
C MET A 1 -6.26 -60.68 -22.68
N ALA A 2 -6.72 -61.77 -22.06
CA ALA A 2 -7.19 -61.90 -20.67
C ALA A 2 -8.05 -60.76 -20.06
N ALA A 3 -9.35 -61.02 -19.89
CA ALA A 3 -10.21 -60.25 -18.99
C ALA A 3 -10.25 -60.91 -17.60
N ALA A 4 -10.64 -60.15 -16.57
CA ALA A 4 -10.94 -60.66 -15.23
C ALA A 4 -12.22 -60.02 -14.66
N SER A 5 -13.07 -60.85 -14.06
CA SER A 5 -14.27 -60.49 -13.29
C SER A 5 -13.82 -60.14 -11.83
N SER A 6 -14.60 -59.57 -10.89
CA SER A 6 -16.04 -59.72 -10.67
C SER A 6 -16.64 -58.65 -9.72
N ALA A 7 -17.98 -58.69 -9.63
CA ALA A 7 -18.77 -58.51 -8.41
C ALA A 7 -18.80 -57.13 -7.68
N SER A 8 -19.92 -56.44 -7.95
CA SER A 8 -20.66 -55.58 -7.03
C SER A 8 -20.67 -56.02 -5.55
N LEU A 9 -20.67 -55.03 -4.64
CA LEU A 9 -21.67 -55.01 -3.57
C LEU A 9 -22.14 -53.57 -3.31
N ALA A 10 -23.44 -53.37 -3.08
CA ALA A 10 -24.01 -52.10 -2.65
C ALA A 10 -24.50 -52.22 -1.20
N SER A 11 -24.32 -51.16 -0.41
CA SER A 11 -25.04 -50.98 0.85
C SER A 11 -25.58 -49.56 0.96
N GLN A 12 -26.87 -49.47 1.28
CA GLN A 12 -27.53 -48.22 1.64
C GLN A 12 -27.39 -48.05 3.16
N ILE A 13 -27.29 -46.81 3.65
CA ILE A 13 -27.87 -46.44 4.95
C ILE A 13 -28.25 -44.95 4.96
N SER A 14 -29.40 -44.70 5.58
CA SER A 14 -30.21 -43.49 5.51
C SER A 14 -29.67 -42.29 6.29
N ARG A 15 -29.96 -41.07 5.78
CA ARG A 15 -29.94 -39.83 6.57
C ARG A 15 -31.14 -39.76 7.52
N PRO A 16 -31.00 -39.18 8.72
CA PRO A 16 -32.11 -38.52 9.42
C PRO A 16 -32.39 -37.12 8.82
N LYS A 17 -33.64 -36.64 8.95
CA LYS A 17 -34.04 -35.23 8.76
C LYS A 17 -34.42 -34.63 10.13
N PRO A 18 -34.42 -33.29 10.29
CA PRO A 18 -34.61 -32.63 11.59
C PRO A 18 -36.06 -32.66 12.07
N SER A 19 -36.25 -32.54 13.39
CA SER A 19 -37.54 -32.44 14.07
C SER A 19 -37.75 -31.06 14.70
N ALA A 20 -38.94 -30.51 14.48
CA ALA A 20 -39.52 -29.30 15.09
C ALA A 20 -41.03 -29.28 14.77
N PRO A 21 -41.89 -28.48 15.43
CA PRO A 21 -41.61 -27.55 16.54
C PRO A 21 -42.38 -27.92 17.82
N TYR A 22 -42.22 -27.11 18.88
CA TYR A 22 -43.22 -26.96 19.94
C TYR A 22 -43.35 -25.49 20.33
N SER A 23 -44.57 -25.07 20.67
CA SER A 23 -44.89 -23.73 21.18
C SER A 23 -46.19 -23.80 21.98
N PRO A 24 -46.32 -23.08 23.10
CA PRO A 24 -47.62 -22.74 23.68
C PRO A 24 -47.94 -21.26 23.45
N HIS A 25 -49.22 -20.97 23.17
CA HIS A 25 -49.76 -19.62 23.29
C HIS A 25 -49.85 -19.20 24.76
N PHE A 26 -49.77 -17.88 24.99
CA PHE A 26 -50.63 -17.23 26.00
C PHE A 26 -51.06 -15.86 25.48
N SER A 27 -52.30 -15.46 25.75
CA SER A 27 -52.87 -14.23 25.19
C SER A 27 -53.97 -13.64 26.04
N GLY A 28 -53.88 -12.33 26.27
CA GLY A 28 -54.92 -11.48 26.84
C GLY A 28 -54.33 -10.23 27.49
N LEU A 29 -55.06 -9.14 27.76
CA LEU A 29 -56.26 -8.53 27.15
C LEU A 29 -56.68 -7.39 28.10
N HIS A 30 -56.68 -6.14 27.62
CA HIS A 30 -57.43 -4.93 28.08
C HIS A 30 -56.56 -3.67 27.81
N ARG A 31 -56.97 -2.52 27.23
CA ARG A 31 -58.25 -1.87 26.80
C ARG A 31 -58.57 -0.61 27.64
N SER A 32 -59.13 0.43 26.97
CA SER A 32 -59.45 1.80 27.43
C SER A 32 -58.26 2.80 27.34
N ARG A 33 -58.29 4.03 26.76
CA ARG A 33 -59.36 5.01 26.38
C ARG A 33 -60.08 5.62 27.62
N SER A 34 -60.43 6.90 27.79
CA SER A 34 -60.43 8.19 27.02
C SER A 34 -60.44 9.35 28.08
N THR A 35 -60.40 10.68 27.88
CA THR A 35 -60.33 11.69 26.78
C THR A 35 -59.82 13.02 27.42
N LEU A 36 -59.46 14.11 26.70
CA LEU A 36 -60.30 15.28 26.32
C LEU A 36 -59.36 16.33 25.65
N SER A 37 -59.70 17.01 24.54
CA SER A 37 -60.40 18.33 24.45
C SER A 37 -59.60 19.51 25.05
N LEU A 38 -59.35 20.66 24.42
CA LEU A 38 -59.76 21.25 23.10
C LEU A 38 -58.60 22.23 22.67
N SER A 39 -58.61 23.24 21.76
CA SER A 39 -59.56 23.95 20.88
C SER A 39 -58.80 24.81 19.82
N SER A 40 -59.51 25.41 18.85
CA SER A 40 -59.05 26.51 17.96
C SER A 40 -60.26 27.41 17.60
N PRO A 41 -60.12 28.65 17.08
CA PRO A 41 -59.81 28.85 15.64
C PRO A 41 -58.99 30.12 15.28
N THR A 42 -58.92 30.39 13.98
CA THR A 42 -58.18 31.45 13.24
C THR A 42 -58.80 32.86 13.25
N LEU A 43 -57.99 33.91 12.99
CA LEU A 43 -58.12 34.75 11.78
C LEU A 43 -56.95 35.75 11.58
N SER A 44 -56.89 36.40 10.42
CA SER A 44 -55.73 37.16 9.90
C SER A 44 -56.15 38.46 9.21
N LEU A 45 -55.31 39.50 9.23
CA LEU A 45 -55.36 40.64 8.28
C LEU A 45 -54.02 41.41 8.20
N PHE A 46 -53.64 41.85 6.98
CA PHE A 46 -52.52 42.76 6.69
C PHE A 46 -53.08 44.18 6.39
N PRO A 47 -52.25 45.25 6.40
CA PRO A 47 -51.66 45.70 5.12
C PRO A 47 -50.24 46.32 5.20
N HIS A 48 -49.59 46.38 4.03
CA HIS A 48 -48.49 47.26 3.55
C HIS A 48 -47.62 48.09 4.53
N LEU A 49 -46.30 48.01 4.31
CA LEU A 49 -45.49 49.17 3.91
C LEU A 49 -44.24 48.73 3.12
N ASP A 50 -43.63 49.66 2.38
CA ASP A 50 -42.83 49.35 1.18
C ASP A 50 -41.29 49.48 1.33
N SER A 51 -40.60 48.79 0.44
CA SER A 51 -39.19 48.85 0.03
C SER A 51 -38.23 49.85 0.70
N ARG A 52 -37.15 49.28 1.28
CA ARG A 52 -35.78 49.81 1.07
C ARG A 52 -34.78 48.68 0.86
N LEU A 53 -34.34 48.51 -0.39
CA LEU A 53 -33.22 47.64 -0.74
C LEU A 53 -31.93 48.14 -0.07
N ARG A 54 -31.23 47.26 0.64
CA ARG A 54 -29.79 47.40 0.91
C ARG A 54 -29.06 46.20 0.32
N LEU A 55 -28.27 46.43 -0.72
CA LEU A 55 -27.39 45.44 -1.32
C LEU A 55 -26.21 45.14 -0.35
N SER A 56 -26.43 44.24 0.61
CA SER A 56 -25.36 43.68 1.41
C SER A 56 -24.36 43.00 0.48
N HIS A 57 -23.13 43.48 0.44
CA HIS A 57 -22.12 42.97 -0.50
C HIS A 57 -21.97 41.45 -0.36
N SER A 58 -22.10 40.75 -1.48
CA SER A 58 -21.82 39.32 -1.56
C SER A 58 -20.34 39.07 -1.23
N SER A 59 -20.06 38.74 0.03
CA SER A 59 -18.77 38.23 0.44
C SER A 59 -18.43 37.03 -0.44
N ARG A 60 -17.41 37.19 -1.30
CA ARG A 60 -16.96 36.12 -2.19
C ARG A 60 -16.49 34.96 -1.32
N ARG A 61 -17.34 33.95 -1.14
CA ARG A 61 -16.97 32.66 -0.53
C ARG A 61 -15.86 32.06 -1.38
N THR A 62 -14.61 32.29 -0.99
CA THR A 62 -13.47 31.54 -1.52
C THR A 62 -13.72 30.08 -1.19
N CYS A 63 -14.04 29.29 -2.21
CA CYS A 63 -14.26 27.86 -2.06
C CYS A 63 -12.92 27.21 -1.67
N ARG A 64 -12.69 27.08 -0.36
CA ARG A 64 -11.53 26.36 0.17
C ARG A 64 -11.62 24.94 -0.36
N ARG A 65 -10.69 24.55 -1.24
CA ARG A 65 -10.53 23.16 -1.69
C ARG A 65 -10.15 22.32 -0.47
N VAL A 66 -11.16 21.76 0.18
CA VAL A 66 -10.98 20.66 1.11
C VAL A 66 -10.47 19.49 0.28
N VAL A 67 -9.29 18.98 0.62
CA VAL A 67 -8.77 17.71 0.10
C VAL A 67 -9.61 16.62 0.75
N ALA A 68 -10.80 16.40 0.20
CA ALA A 68 -11.69 15.33 0.57
C ALA A 68 -11.16 14.03 -0.02
N MET A 69 -11.32 12.93 0.70
CA MET A 69 -10.93 11.62 0.19
C MET A 69 -11.82 11.19 -0.97
N ALA A 70 -11.23 10.72 -2.06
CA ALA A 70 -11.95 10.14 -3.19
C ALA A 70 -12.51 8.74 -2.85
N GLY A 71 -11.78 7.96 -2.04
CA GLY A 71 -12.25 6.72 -1.43
C GLY A 71 -12.88 6.95 -0.05
N SER A 72 -13.93 6.19 0.30
CA SER A 72 -14.53 6.18 1.64
C SER A 72 -13.90 5.13 2.58
N GLY A 73 -12.84 4.46 2.15
CA GLY A 73 -12.17 3.40 2.91
C GLY A 73 -11.35 3.94 4.09
N LYS A 74 -11.28 3.17 5.18
CA LYS A 74 -10.36 3.42 6.31
C LYS A 74 -8.91 3.31 5.84
N PHE A 75 -8.02 4.16 6.37
CA PHE A 75 -6.61 4.18 5.97
C PHE A 75 -5.94 2.83 6.28
N PHE A 76 -5.12 2.30 5.36
CA PHE A 76 -4.56 0.94 5.49
C PHE A 76 -3.04 0.94 5.33
N VAL A 77 -2.32 0.41 6.33
CA VAL A 77 -0.85 0.33 6.29
C VAL A 77 -0.39 -1.11 6.51
N GLY A 78 0.02 -1.75 5.42
CA GLY A 78 0.65 -3.07 5.41
C GLY A 78 2.18 -2.96 5.47
N GLY A 79 2.83 -3.77 6.29
CA GLY A 79 4.29 -3.91 6.34
C GLY A 79 4.73 -5.22 5.71
N ASN A 80 5.29 -5.18 4.50
CA ASN A 80 5.83 -6.38 3.84
C ASN A 80 7.29 -6.58 4.22
N TRP A 81 7.54 -7.55 5.11
CA TRP A 81 8.89 -7.86 5.60
C TRP A 81 9.73 -8.59 4.54
N LYS A 82 9.11 -9.15 3.49
CA LYS A 82 9.74 -9.95 2.43
C LYS A 82 10.58 -11.09 3.02
N CYS A 83 11.59 -11.58 2.30
CA CYS A 83 12.51 -12.61 2.79
C CYS A 83 13.57 -12.05 3.76
N ASN A 84 13.13 -11.41 4.86
CA ASN A 84 14.00 -10.85 5.90
C ASN A 84 13.56 -11.30 7.31
N GLY A 85 14.52 -11.26 8.23
CA GLY A 85 14.29 -11.50 9.66
C GLY A 85 14.84 -12.84 10.15
N THR A 86 15.05 -12.89 11.46
CA THR A 86 15.44 -14.04 12.27
C THR A 86 14.57 -14.04 13.53
N LYS A 87 14.53 -15.15 14.31
CA LYS A 87 13.75 -15.18 15.55
C LYS A 87 14.05 -13.99 16.48
N GLU A 88 15.32 -13.65 16.65
CA GLU A 88 15.76 -12.54 17.50
C GLU A 88 15.34 -11.16 16.95
N SER A 89 15.65 -10.88 15.68
CA SER A 89 15.32 -9.58 15.07
C SER A 89 13.81 -9.36 14.92
N ILE A 90 13.04 -10.43 14.72
CA ILE A 90 11.57 -10.39 14.72
C ILE A 90 11.02 -10.18 16.14
N SER A 91 11.56 -10.84 17.17
CA SER A 91 11.17 -10.54 18.56
C SER A 91 11.43 -9.08 18.94
N LYS A 92 12.56 -8.50 18.49
CA LYS A 92 12.81 -7.07 18.67
C LYS A 92 11.79 -6.21 17.92
N LEU A 93 11.53 -6.52 16.65
CA LEU A 93 10.56 -5.78 15.83
C LEU A 93 9.14 -5.83 16.43
N VAL A 94 8.69 -6.99 16.89
CA VAL A 94 7.39 -7.14 17.58
C VAL A 94 7.37 -6.35 18.89
N SER A 95 8.45 -6.35 19.67
CA SER A 95 8.57 -5.53 20.89
C SER A 95 8.48 -4.02 20.59
N ASP A 96 9.18 -3.55 19.55
CA ASP A 96 9.12 -2.16 19.08
C ASP A 96 7.69 -1.78 18.64
N LEU A 97 6.97 -2.69 17.97
CA LEU A 97 5.61 -2.47 17.48
C LEU A 97 4.56 -2.51 18.61
N ASN A 98 4.68 -3.42 19.56
CA ASN A 98 3.83 -3.49 20.76
C ASN A 98 4.00 -2.25 21.66
N SER A 99 5.20 -1.65 21.64
CA SER A 99 5.51 -0.42 22.39
C SER A 99 5.02 0.86 21.69
N ALA A 100 4.50 0.77 20.46
CA ALA A 100 4.11 1.93 19.67
C ALA A 100 2.65 2.34 19.91
N THR A 101 2.42 3.64 20.17
CA THR A 101 1.07 4.21 20.13
C THR A 101 0.65 4.41 18.66
N LEU A 102 -0.40 3.71 18.24
CA LEU A 102 -0.92 3.74 16.87
C LEU A 102 -2.28 4.45 16.81
N GLU A 103 -2.46 5.34 15.82
CA GLU A 103 -3.74 6.00 15.53
C GLU A 103 -4.88 4.98 15.36
N PRO A 104 -6.08 5.22 15.93
CA PRO A 104 -7.18 4.24 15.88
C PRO A 104 -7.78 4.06 14.48
N ASP A 105 -7.79 5.13 13.68
CA ASP A 105 -8.43 5.21 12.35
C ASP A 105 -7.58 4.58 11.22
N VAL A 106 -6.71 3.62 11.55
CA VAL A 106 -5.85 2.89 10.60
C VAL A 106 -6.03 1.38 10.76
N ASP A 107 -6.25 0.68 9.65
CA ASP A 107 -6.09 -0.77 9.59
C ASP A 107 -4.59 -1.08 9.38
N VAL A 108 -4.01 -1.85 10.28
CA VAL A 108 -2.55 -2.09 10.32
C VAL A 108 -2.30 -3.58 10.16
N VAL A 109 -1.44 -3.95 9.22
CA VAL A 109 -1.16 -5.34 8.87
C VAL A 109 0.35 -5.56 8.75
N VAL A 110 0.87 -6.70 9.19
CA VAL A 110 2.26 -7.12 8.91
C VAL A 110 2.32 -8.46 8.19
N ALA A 111 3.25 -8.61 7.25
CA ALA A 111 3.45 -9.82 6.46
C ALA A 111 4.84 -10.43 6.74
N PRO A 112 5.01 -11.23 7.80
CA PRO A 112 6.25 -11.96 8.08
C PRO A 112 6.50 -13.11 7.08
N PRO A 113 7.75 -13.62 7.00
CA PRO A 113 8.02 -14.91 6.34
C PRO A 113 7.22 -16.05 6.99
N PHE A 114 6.81 -17.04 6.21
CA PHE A 114 5.94 -18.15 6.68
C PHE A 114 6.42 -18.81 7.98
N VAL A 115 7.73 -19.08 8.09
CA VAL A 115 8.35 -19.74 9.25
C VAL A 115 8.35 -18.92 10.55
N TYR A 116 7.89 -17.66 10.50
CA TYR A 116 7.79 -16.76 11.65
C TYR A 116 6.34 -16.27 11.91
N ILE A 117 5.35 -16.71 11.11
CA ILE A 117 3.94 -16.32 11.33
C ILE A 117 3.48 -16.70 12.74
N ASP A 118 3.75 -17.92 13.21
CA ASP A 118 3.41 -18.39 14.56
C ASP A 118 4.05 -17.52 15.66
N GLN A 119 5.36 -17.26 15.55
CA GLN A 119 6.09 -16.43 16.51
C GLN A 119 5.47 -15.03 16.62
N VAL A 120 5.14 -14.41 15.48
CA VAL A 120 4.50 -13.09 15.45
C VAL A 120 3.07 -13.18 15.98
N LYS A 121 2.30 -14.20 15.62
CA LYS A 121 0.92 -14.41 16.07
C LYS A 121 0.79 -14.54 17.59
N ASN A 122 1.76 -15.20 18.23
CA ASN A 122 1.77 -15.47 19.66
C ASN A 122 2.41 -14.34 20.49
N SER A 123 2.89 -13.25 19.87
CA SER A 123 3.58 -12.16 20.59
C SER A 123 3.23 -10.73 20.15
N LEU A 124 2.63 -10.53 18.98
CA LEU A 124 2.17 -9.22 18.50
C LEU A 124 0.79 -8.87 19.06
N THR A 125 0.55 -7.58 19.35
CA THR A 125 -0.78 -7.07 19.72
C THR A 125 -1.84 -7.38 18.65
N ASP A 126 -3.03 -7.77 19.10
CA ASP A 126 -4.24 -7.99 18.30
C ASP A 126 -4.73 -6.72 17.56
N ARG A 127 -4.26 -5.54 17.96
CA ARG A 127 -4.39 -4.27 17.24
C ARG A 127 -3.80 -4.32 15.82
N ILE A 128 -2.85 -5.22 15.55
CA ILE A 128 -2.19 -5.39 14.25
C ILE A 128 -2.56 -6.77 13.69
N GLU A 129 -3.07 -6.79 12.46
CA GLU A 129 -3.45 -8.04 11.80
C GLU A 129 -2.26 -8.66 11.06
N ILE A 130 -2.32 -9.97 10.79
CA ILE A 130 -1.24 -10.70 10.12
C ILE A 130 -1.66 -11.12 8.72
N ALA A 131 -0.77 -10.87 7.77
CA ALA A 131 -0.83 -11.33 6.39
C ALA A 131 0.20 -12.44 6.13
N ALA A 132 -0.09 -13.30 5.16
CA ALA A 132 0.94 -14.08 4.49
C ALA A 132 1.53 -13.33 3.29
N GLN A 133 2.78 -13.62 2.91
CA GLN A 133 3.45 -13.02 1.74
C GLN A 133 3.06 -13.68 0.40
N ASN A 134 2.40 -14.83 0.43
CA ASN A 134 1.86 -15.59 -0.72
C ASN A 134 0.86 -16.64 -0.20
N SER A 135 0.06 -17.23 -1.09
CA SER A 135 -0.64 -18.51 -0.86
C SER A 135 -0.71 -19.34 -2.14
N TRP A 136 -1.02 -20.63 -2.01
CA TRP A 136 -1.31 -21.52 -3.12
C TRP A 136 -2.60 -21.12 -3.87
N ILE A 137 -2.73 -21.59 -5.12
CA ILE A 137 -3.88 -21.31 -6.02
C ILE A 137 -5.20 -21.99 -5.59
N GLY A 138 -5.15 -22.92 -4.63
CA GLY A 138 -6.28 -23.76 -4.27
C GLY A 138 -6.03 -24.56 -3.01
N LYS A 139 -6.84 -25.61 -2.82
CA LYS A 139 -6.77 -26.52 -1.68
C LYS A 139 -5.40 -27.18 -1.54
N GLY A 140 -4.96 -27.40 -0.31
CA GLY A 140 -3.76 -28.17 0.02
C GLY A 140 -3.76 -29.59 -0.58
N GLY A 141 -2.56 -30.11 -0.87
CA GLY A 141 -2.37 -31.37 -1.58
C GLY A 141 -0.89 -31.62 -1.89
N ALA A 142 -0.59 -32.31 -3.01
CA ALA A 142 0.76 -32.65 -3.44
C ALA A 142 1.54 -31.47 -4.05
N PHE A 143 1.72 -30.40 -3.26
CA PHE A 143 2.32 -29.12 -3.67
C PHE A 143 3.51 -28.75 -2.77
N THR A 144 4.57 -29.56 -2.83
CA THR A 144 5.75 -29.46 -1.95
C THR A 144 6.37 -28.05 -1.97
N GLY A 145 6.36 -27.39 -0.80
CA GLY A 145 6.93 -26.04 -0.61
C GLY A 145 5.91 -24.90 -0.66
N GLU A 146 4.69 -25.13 -1.14
CA GLU A 146 3.61 -24.13 -1.13
C GLU A 146 2.77 -24.20 0.15
N ILE A 147 2.15 -23.07 0.51
CA ILE A 147 1.31 -22.93 1.71
C ILE A 147 -0.13 -22.63 1.28
N SER A 148 -1.07 -23.48 1.71
CA SER A 148 -2.50 -23.35 1.41
C SER A 148 -3.19 -22.28 2.27
N VAL A 149 -4.29 -21.73 1.78
CA VAL A 149 -5.07 -20.70 2.50
C VAL A 149 -5.63 -21.23 3.82
N GLU A 150 -5.97 -22.52 3.85
CA GLU A 150 -6.44 -23.24 5.03
C GLU A 150 -5.40 -23.21 6.16
N GLN A 151 -4.12 -23.48 5.85
CA GLN A 151 -3.01 -23.38 6.82
C GLN A 151 -2.78 -21.95 7.30
N LEU A 152 -2.99 -20.95 6.44
CA LEU A 152 -2.86 -19.54 6.82
C LEU A 152 -3.98 -19.08 7.78
N LYS A 153 -5.20 -19.59 7.59
CA LYS A 153 -6.31 -19.33 8.51
C LYS A 153 -6.14 -20.03 9.85
N ASP A 154 -5.66 -21.27 9.83
CA ASP A 154 -5.39 -22.10 11.02
C ASP A 154 -4.40 -21.41 11.97
N ILE A 155 -3.30 -20.89 11.40
CA ILE A 155 -2.28 -20.11 12.13
C ILE A 155 -2.70 -18.64 12.41
N GLY A 156 -3.95 -18.27 12.12
CA GLY A 156 -4.56 -17.01 12.52
C GLY A 156 -4.21 -15.76 11.69
N CYS A 157 -3.75 -15.93 10.44
CA CYS A 157 -3.70 -14.83 9.47
C CYS A 157 -5.11 -14.40 9.05
N LYS A 158 -5.26 -13.11 8.76
CA LYS A 158 -6.49 -12.52 8.20
C LYS A 158 -6.34 -12.08 6.73
N TRP A 159 -5.09 -11.91 6.28
CA TRP A 159 -4.76 -11.37 4.96
C TRP A 159 -3.76 -12.23 4.19
N VAL A 160 -3.67 -12.02 2.88
CA VAL A 160 -2.56 -12.50 2.05
C VAL A 160 -2.18 -11.46 0.99
N VAL A 161 -0.87 -11.25 0.79
CA VAL A 161 -0.32 -10.46 -0.32
C VAL A 161 -0.21 -11.34 -1.56
N LEU A 162 -0.79 -10.91 -2.68
CA LEU A 162 -0.85 -11.68 -3.92
C LEU A 162 -0.48 -10.83 -5.13
N GLY A 163 0.33 -11.41 -6.04
CA GLY A 163 0.81 -10.73 -7.24
C GLY A 163 1.84 -9.63 -6.98
N HIS A 164 2.49 -9.62 -5.82
CA HIS A 164 3.62 -8.71 -5.52
C HIS A 164 4.67 -8.76 -6.64
N SER A 165 5.22 -7.62 -7.02
CA SER A 165 6.13 -7.46 -8.17
C SER A 165 7.29 -8.46 -8.20
N GLU A 166 7.88 -8.81 -7.06
CA GLU A 166 8.92 -9.85 -6.98
C GLU A 166 8.40 -11.24 -7.40
N ARG A 167 7.15 -11.60 -7.11
CA ARG A 167 6.55 -12.86 -7.59
C ARG A 167 6.23 -12.81 -9.08
N ARG A 168 5.76 -11.68 -9.60
CA ARG A 168 5.53 -11.49 -11.05
C ARG A 168 6.82 -11.56 -11.86
N HIS A 169 7.89 -10.88 -11.40
CA HIS A 169 9.07 -10.60 -12.24
C HIS A 169 10.33 -11.40 -11.89
N VAL A 170 10.41 -11.99 -10.68
CA VAL A 170 11.54 -12.89 -10.29
C VAL A 170 11.10 -14.35 -10.29
N ILE A 171 9.90 -14.66 -9.80
CA ILE A 171 9.36 -16.04 -9.78
C ILE A 171 8.62 -16.38 -11.09
N GLY A 172 8.01 -15.39 -11.75
CA GLY A 172 7.31 -15.56 -13.03
C GLY A 172 5.82 -15.90 -12.92
N GLU A 173 5.15 -15.48 -11.84
CA GLU A 173 3.71 -15.70 -11.67
C GLU A 173 2.88 -14.84 -12.62
N ASP A 174 2.04 -15.48 -13.44
CA ASP A 174 1.17 -14.82 -14.42
C ASP A 174 -0.14 -14.28 -13.81
N ASP A 175 -0.77 -13.38 -14.56
CA ASP A 175 -2.01 -12.69 -14.19
C ASP A 175 -3.17 -13.63 -13.84
N VAL A 176 -3.36 -14.71 -14.61
CA VAL A 176 -4.49 -15.63 -14.45
C VAL A 176 -4.27 -16.56 -13.26
N PHE A 177 -3.02 -16.97 -13.03
CA PHE A 177 -2.61 -17.69 -11.83
C PHE A 177 -2.80 -16.85 -10.56
N ILE A 178 -2.40 -15.57 -10.60
CA ILE A 178 -2.59 -14.61 -9.50
C ILE A 178 -4.07 -14.31 -9.23
N GLY A 179 -4.89 -14.10 -10.27
CA GLY A 179 -6.33 -13.89 -10.15
C GLY A 179 -7.03 -15.08 -9.48
N LYS A 180 -6.67 -16.31 -9.88
CA LYS A 180 -7.18 -17.54 -9.26
C LYS A 180 -6.76 -17.70 -7.79
N LYS A 181 -5.52 -17.35 -7.41
CA LYS A 181 -5.11 -17.31 -5.99
C LYS A 181 -6.00 -16.36 -5.18
N ALA A 182 -6.26 -15.16 -5.70
CA ALA A 182 -7.10 -14.18 -5.02
C ALA A 182 -8.55 -14.66 -4.88
N ALA A 183 -9.11 -15.24 -5.94
CA ALA A 183 -10.43 -15.86 -5.91
C ALA A 183 -10.53 -16.97 -4.84
N TYR A 184 -9.52 -17.86 -4.75
CA TYR A 184 -9.50 -18.90 -3.72
C TYR A 184 -9.37 -18.31 -2.32
N ALA A 185 -8.43 -17.39 -2.09
CA ALA A 185 -8.23 -16.73 -0.80
C ALA A 185 -9.49 -16.06 -0.27
N LEU A 186 -10.19 -15.29 -1.13
CA LEU A 186 -11.46 -14.65 -0.81
C LEU A 186 -12.58 -15.68 -0.57
N SER A 187 -12.65 -16.76 -1.36
CA SER A 187 -13.64 -17.83 -1.16
C SER A 187 -13.50 -18.55 0.18
N GLN A 188 -12.28 -18.60 0.72
CA GLN A 188 -11.98 -19.16 2.03
C GLN A 188 -12.08 -18.10 3.15
N GLY A 189 -12.28 -16.81 2.83
CA GLY A 189 -12.46 -15.74 3.82
C GLY A 189 -11.17 -15.10 4.35
N LEU A 190 -10.05 -15.16 3.62
CA LEU A 190 -8.96 -14.21 3.82
C LEU A 190 -9.24 -12.92 3.03
N GLY A 191 -8.79 -11.79 3.57
CA GLY A 191 -8.63 -10.57 2.78
C GLY A 191 -7.41 -10.66 1.86
N VAL A 192 -7.45 -9.95 0.73
CA VAL A 192 -6.36 -9.97 -0.27
C VAL A 192 -5.79 -8.57 -0.46
N ILE A 193 -4.47 -8.46 -0.33
CA ILE A 193 -3.69 -7.31 -0.80
C ILE A 193 -3.23 -7.66 -2.21
N ALA A 194 -3.95 -7.14 -3.21
CA ALA A 194 -3.80 -7.43 -4.63
C ALA A 194 -2.82 -6.44 -5.28
N CYS A 195 -1.61 -6.89 -5.60
CA CYS A 195 -0.56 -6.02 -6.14
C CYS A 195 -0.63 -5.90 -7.67
N ILE A 196 -0.50 -4.67 -8.14
CA ILE A 196 -0.44 -4.24 -9.55
C ILE A 196 0.71 -3.23 -9.73
N GLY A 197 1.21 -3.02 -10.94
CA GLY A 197 2.38 -2.16 -11.14
C GLY A 197 3.12 -2.42 -12.44
N GLU A 198 3.92 -1.46 -12.89
CA GLU A 198 4.67 -1.53 -14.15
C GLU A 198 6.19 -1.52 -13.97
N LEU A 199 6.89 -2.17 -14.90
CA LEU A 199 8.34 -2.11 -15.04
C LEU A 199 8.80 -0.77 -15.64
N LEU A 200 10.07 -0.40 -15.40
CA LEU A 200 10.64 0.87 -15.90
C LEU A 200 10.46 1.03 -17.41
N LYS A 201 10.76 -0.03 -18.17
CA LYS A 201 10.60 -0.06 -19.63
C LYS A 201 9.14 0.14 -20.05
N GLU A 202 8.18 -0.45 -19.33
CA GLU A 202 6.76 -0.30 -19.65
C GLU A 202 6.30 1.14 -19.41
N ARG A 203 6.80 1.80 -18.35
CA ARG A 203 6.57 3.23 -18.10
C ARG A 203 7.22 4.13 -19.15
N GLU A 204 8.47 3.84 -19.54
CA GLU A 204 9.20 4.58 -20.58
C GLU A 204 8.56 4.41 -21.97
N GLU A 205 7.85 3.30 -22.21
CA GLU A 205 7.00 3.07 -23.39
C GLU A 205 5.56 3.64 -23.25
N GLY A 206 5.23 4.31 -22.14
CA GLY A 206 3.91 4.93 -21.88
C GLY A 206 2.80 3.98 -21.41
N LYS A 207 3.12 2.72 -21.10
CA LYS A 207 2.16 1.61 -20.88
C LYS A 207 1.75 1.40 -19.42
N THR A 208 2.06 2.32 -18.50
CA THR A 208 1.72 2.21 -17.07
C THR A 208 0.26 1.80 -16.85
N ASN A 209 -0.67 2.48 -17.52
CA ASN A 209 -2.09 2.18 -17.39
C ASN A 209 -2.47 0.85 -18.06
N ASP A 210 -1.96 0.52 -19.24
CA ASP A 210 -2.24 -0.77 -19.91
C ASP A 210 -1.83 -1.96 -19.03
N VAL A 211 -0.67 -1.87 -18.40
CA VAL A 211 -0.13 -2.90 -17.49
C VAL A 211 -0.94 -3.00 -16.21
N CYS A 212 -1.23 -1.87 -15.56
CA CYS A 212 -2.04 -1.86 -14.34
C CYS A 212 -3.47 -2.35 -14.61
N PHE A 213 -4.07 -1.97 -15.75
CA PHE A 213 -5.41 -2.39 -16.15
C PHE A 213 -5.47 -3.87 -16.57
N ARG A 214 -4.41 -4.40 -17.19
CA ARG A 214 -4.25 -5.86 -17.42
C ARG A 214 -4.24 -6.63 -16.10
N HIS A 215 -3.42 -6.20 -15.13
CA HIS A 215 -3.36 -6.84 -13.81
C HIS A 215 -4.71 -6.73 -13.06
N MET A 216 -5.35 -5.56 -13.09
CA MET A 216 -6.67 -5.31 -12.51
C MET A 216 -7.77 -6.18 -13.13
N LYS A 217 -7.77 -6.34 -14.46
CA LYS A 217 -8.75 -7.18 -15.15
C LYS A 217 -8.65 -8.64 -14.71
N ALA A 218 -7.44 -9.17 -14.55
CA ALA A 218 -7.25 -10.56 -14.14
C ALA A 218 -7.70 -10.85 -12.69
N PHE A 219 -7.68 -9.84 -11.81
CA PHE A 219 -8.39 -9.92 -10.53
C PHE A 219 -9.91 -9.85 -10.74
N ALA A 220 -10.41 -8.85 -11.48
CA ALA A 220 -11.85 -8.65 -11.70
C ALA A 220 -12.57 -9.83 -12.38
N ASP A 221 -11.91 -10.52 -13.30
CA ASP A 221 -12.42 -11.70 -14.00
C ASP A 221 -12.54 -12.95 -13.09
N ALA A 222 -11.96 -12.91 -11.88
CA ALA A 222 -11.81 -14.08 -11.01
C ALA A 222 -12.37 -13.92 -9.59
N VAL A 223 -12.29 -12.72 -8.98
CA VAL A 223 -12.69 -12.53 -7.57
C VAL A 223 -14.21 -12.54 -7.38
N PRO A 224 -14.74 -13.19 -6.33
CA PRO A 224 -16.19 -13.26 -6.09
C PRO A 224 -16.79 -11.98 -5.51
N SER A 225 -15.98 -11.14 -4.85
CA SER A 225 -16.32 -9.78 -4.42
C SER A 225 -15.05 -8.96 -4.19
N TRP A 226 -15.20 -7.65 -4.09
CA TRP A 226 -14.15 -6.67 -3.78
C TRP A 226 -14.14 -6.20 -2.31
N ASP A 227 -15.12 -6.61 -1.49
CA ASP A 227 -15.28 -6.11 -0.10
C ASP A 227 -14.02 -6.28 0.77
N ASN A 228 -13.35 -7.43 0.61
CA ASN A 228 -12.13 -7.78 1.34
C ASN A 228 -10.86 -7.65 0.47
N VAL A 229 -10.89 -6.79 -0.56
CA VAL A 229 -9.74 -6.51 -1.43
C VAL A 229 -9.16 -5.13 -1.13
N VAL A 230 -7.82 -5.07 -1.06
CA VAL A 230 -7.02 -3.85 -1.03
C VAL A 230 -6.08 -3.90 -2.23
N ILE A 231 -6.04 -2.86 -3.05
CA ILE A 231 -5.17 -2.80 -4.23
C ILE A 231 -3.86 -2.14 -3.82
N ALA A 232 -2.72 -2.76 -4.08
CA ALA A 232 -1.41 -2.15 -3.90
C ALA A 232 -0.80 -1.76 -5.26
N TYR A 233 -0.61 -0.46 -5.50
CA TYR A 233 0.13 0.02 -6.69
C TYR A 233 1.63 0.08 -6.40
N GLU A 234 2.38 -0.77 -7.09
CA GLU A 234 3.83 -0.95 -6.98
C GLU A 234 4.52 -0.36 -8.24
N PRO A 235 4.99 0.89 -8.24
CA PRO A 235 5.88 1.40 -9.29
C PRO A 235 7.21 0.63 -9.21
N VAL A 236 7.32 -0.51 -9.91
CA VAL A 236 8.43 -1.47 -9.74
C VAL A 236 9.78 -0.82 -10.02
N TRP A 237 9.79 0.14 -10.95
CA TRP A 237 10.92 1.00 -11.29
C TRP A 237 11.43 1.91 -10.16
N ALA A 238 10.67 2.09 -9.08
CA ALA A 238 10.99 2.85 -7.87
C ALA A 238 11.10 1.96 -6.61
N ILE A 239 11.08 0.63 -6.74
CA ILE A 239 11.25 -0.31 -5.64
C ILE A 239 12.71 -0.77 -5.60
N GLY A 240 13.46 -0.33 -4.57
CA GLY A 240 14.87 -0.72 -4.36
C GLY A 240 15.88 -0.12 -5.34
N THR A 241 15.45 0.63 -6.35
CA THR A 241 16.30 1.20 -7.42
C THR A 241 16.99 2.53 -7.07
N GLY A 242 16.66 3.13 -5.92
CA GLY A 242 17.06 4.50 -5.57
C GLY A 242 16.29 5.60 -6.31
N LYS A 243 15.57 5.28 -7.40
CA LYS A 243 14.56 6.17 -7.98
C LYS A 243 13.35 6.23 -7.04
N VAL A 244 12.77 7.41 -6.87
CA VAL A 244 11.57 7.64 -6.05
C VAL A 244 10.50 8.26 -6.94
N ALA A 245 9.31 7.65 -7.00
CA ALA A 245 8.16 8.26 -7.68
C ALA A 245 7.65 9.45 -6.85
N THR A 246 7.30 10.56 -7.51
CA THR A 246 6.76 11.72 -6.81
C THR A 246 5.34 11.43 -6.30
N PRO A 247 4.85 12.15 -5.26
CA PRO A 247 3.48 11.97 -4.78
C PRO A 247 2.42 12.20 -5.87
N GLN A 248 2.67 13.09 -6.83
CA GLN A 248 1.80 13.28 -7.99
C GLN A 248 1.82 12.04 -8.91
N GLN A 249 3.00 11.50 -9.24
CA GLN A 249 3.11 10.30 -10.07
C GLN A 249 2.44 9.05 -9.46
N ALA A 250 2.33 9.00 -8.13
CA ALA A 250 1.52 7.99 -7.44
C ALA A 250 0.01 8.30 -7.55
N GLN A 251 -0.39 9.54 -7.27
CA GLN A 251 -1.78 10.00 -7.37
C GLN A 251 -2.37 9.79 -8.78
N ASP A 252 -1.63 10.11 -9.85
CA ASP A 252 -2.07 9.98 -11.24
C ASP A 252 -2.50 8.55 -11.60
N VAL A 253 -1.77 7.55 -11.07
CA VAL A 253 -2.08 6.12 -11.27
C VAL A 253 -3.18 5.66 -10.34
N HIS A 254 -3.22 6.14 -9.09
CA HIS A 254 -4.31 5.81 -8.15
C HIS A 254 -5.69 6.30 -8.67
N VAL A 255 -5.76 7.52 -9.21
CA VAL A 255 -6.95 8.03 -9.90
C VAL A 255 -7.32 7.13 -11.09
N SER A 256 -6.35 6.81 -11.94
CA SER A 256 -6.55 5.93 -13.10
C SER A 256 -7.12 4.56 -12.71
N VAL A 257 -6.65 3.98 -11.60
CA VAL A 257 -7.14 2.70 -11.06
C VAL A 257 -8.52 2.84 -10.43
N ARG A 258 -8.85 3.95 -9.76
CA ARG A 258 -10.19 4.19 -9.20
C ARG A 258 -11.24 4.41 -10.29
N ASP A 259 -10.91 5.17 -11.34
CA ASP A 259 -11.79 5.30 -12.51
C ASP A 259 -11.92 3.98 -13.27
N TRP A 260 -10.88 3.13 -13.30
CA TRP A 260 -11.00 1.77 -13.83
C TRP A 260 -11.99 0.92 -13.02
N LEU A 261 -11.91 0.91 -11.69
CA LEU A 261 -12.90 0.23 -10.84
C LEU A 261 -14.32 0.76 -11.09
N LYS A 262 -14.46 2.08 -11.20
CA LYS A 262 -15.75 2.77 -11.38
C LYS A 262 -16.43 2.39 -12.70
N LYS A 263 -15.63 2.21 -13.76
CA LYS A 263 -16.08 1.85 -15.10
C LYS A 263 -16.31 0.34 -15.29
N ASN A 264 -15.46 -0.50 -14.70
CA ASN A 264 -15.42 -1.95 -15.00
C ASN A 264 -15.97 -2.84 -13.88
N VAL A 265 -16.22 -2.30 -12.68
CA VAL A 265 -16.84 -3.03 -11.56
C VAL A 265 -18.10 -2.29 -11.08
N SER A 266 -17.95 -1.24 -10.27
CA SER A 266 -19.05 -0.33 -9.92
C SER A 266 -18.52 0.95 -9.26
N THR A 267 -19.35 2.01 -9.23
CA THR A 267 -19.01 3.24 -8.49
C THR A 267 -18.92 3.00 -6.98
N GLU A 268 -19.72 2.07 -6.43
CA GLU A 268 -19.65 1.71 -5.01
C GLU A 268 -18.33 1.02 -4.66
N VAL A 269 -17.90 0.04 -5.45
CA VAL A 269 -16.58 -0.61 -5.29
C VAL A 269 -15.46 0.41 -5.44
N ALA A 270 -15.50 1.28 -6.44
CA ALA A 270 -14.51 2.34 -6.62
C ALA A 270 -14.38 3.29 -5.41
N SER A 271 -15.49 3.58 -4.72
CA SER A 271 -15.45 4.36 -3.47
C SER A 271 -14.95 3.56 -2.27
N LYS A 272 -15.33 2.28 -2.12
CA LYS A 272 -15.01 1.47 -0.94
C LYS A 272 -13.61 0.86 -0.96
N THR A 273 -13.13 0.44 -2.13
CA THR A 273 -11.84 -0.24 -2.29
C THR A 273 -10.69 0.72 -1.99
N ARG A 274 -9.81 0.25 -1.11
CA ARG A 274 -8.61 0.97 -0.68
C ARG A 274 -7.50 0.75 -1.70
N ILE A 275 -6.96 1.83 -2.25
CA ILE A 275 -5.82 1.81 -3.18
C ILE A 275 -4.59 2.34 -2.42
N ILE A 276 -3.70 1.44 -2.02
CA ILE A 276 -2.49 1.72 -1.24
C ILE A 276 -1.25 1.81 -2.13
N TYR A 277 -0.31 2.67 -1.76
CA TYR A 277 0.93 2.87 -2.50
C TYR A 277 2.04 1.94 -1.98
N GLY A 278 2.56 1.09 -2.85
CA GLY A 278 3.58 0.07 -2.58
C GLY A 278 4.98 0.39 -3.09
N GLY A 279 5.25 1.64 -3.48
CA GLY A 279 6.58 2.10 -3.86
C GLY A 279 7.51 2.32 -2.65
N SER A 280 8.58 3.09 -2.84
CA SER A 280 9.51 3.44 -1.75
C SER A 280 8.85 4.38 -0.72
N VAL A 281 8.25 3.81 0.34
CA VAL A 281 7.66 4.52 1.48
C VAL A 281 8.59 4.44 2.70
N ASN A 282 8.78 5.57 3.37
CA ASN A 282 9.63 5.73 4.55
C ASN A 282 9.09 6.81 5.51
N GLY A 283 9.77 7.01 6.62
CA GLY A 283 9.39 7.99 7.65
C GLY A 283 9.40 9.46 7.19
N SER A 284 10.12 9.82 6.11
CA SER A 284 10.20 11.21 5.63
C SER A 284 9.22 11.56 4.51
N ASN A 285 8.77 10.59 3.71
CA ASN A 285 7.84 10.83 2.58
C ASN A 285 6.38 10.40 2.81
N SER A 286 6.12 9.50 3.77
CA SER A 286 4.77 8.99 4.06
C SER A 286 3.76 10.10 4.42
N ALA A 287 4.18 11.11 5.16
CA ALA A 287 3.35 12.28 5.51
C ALA A 287 3.01 13.21 4.32
N GLU A 288 3.69 13.08 3.18
CA GLU A 288 3.35 13.79 1.94
C GLU A 288 2.47 12.95 1.01
N LEU A 289 2.81 11.67 0.85
CA LEU A 289 2.01 10.70 0.11
C LEU A 289 0.59 10.55 0.70
N ALA A 290 0.46 10.56 2.03
CA ALA A 290 -0.83 10.46 2.73
C ALA A 290 -1.78 11.65 2.48
N LYS A 291 -1.33 12.74 1.84
CA LYS A 291 -2.16 13.91 1.51
C LYS A 291 -2.82 13.83 0.13
N GLN A 292 -2.46 12.84 -0.69
CA GLN A 292 -3.01 12.66 -2.03
C GLN A 292 -4.44 12.10 -1.96
N GLU A 293 -5.32 12.56 -2.86
CA GLU A 293 -6.78 12.35 -2.78
C GLU A 293 -7.21 10.88 -2.93
N ASP A 294 -6.37 10.04 -3.56
CA ASP A 294 -6.64 8.62 -3.86
C ASP A 294 -5.63 7.62 -3.26
N ILE A 295 -4.63 8.09 -2.49
CA ILE A 295 -3.69 7.21 -1.79
C ILE A 295 -4.27 6.82 -0.42
N ASP A 296 -4.95 5.68 -0.36
CA ASP A 296 -5.65 5.18 0.84
C ASP A 296 -4.73 4.57 1.91
N GLY A 297 -3.42 4.56 1.66
CA GLY A 297 -2.42 4.06 2.59
C GLY A 297 -1.20 3.46 1.89
N PHE A 298 -0.52 2.52 2.53
CA PHE A 298 0.81 2.05 2.11
C PHE A 298 1.00 0.53 2.19
N LEU A 299 1.78 -0.02 1.25
CA LEU A 299 2.42 -1.33 1.38
C LEU A 299 3.93 -1.12 1.55
N VAL A 300 4.37 -1.02 2.79
CA VAL A 300 5.72 -0.59 3.17
C VAL A 300 6.70 -1.76 3.05
N GLY A 301 7.74 -1.60 2.24
CA GLY A 301 8.88 -2.51 2.17
C GLY A 301 9.84 -2.36 3.36
N GLY A 302 11.13 -2.11 3.10
CA GLY A 302 12.20 -2.16 4.11
C GLY A 302 12.05 -1.26 5.36
N ALA A 303 11.25 -0.19 5.31
CA ALA A 303 10.95 0.61 6.50
C ALA A 303 10.02 -0.12 7.51
N SER A 304 9.29 -1.16 7.07
CA SER A 304 8.47 -2.00 7.96
C SER A 304 9.29 -2.91 8.89
N LEU A 305 10.58 -3.09 8.59
CA LEU A 305 11.53 -3.84 9.43
C LEU A 305 12.09 -3.00 10.61
N LYS A 306 11.62 -1.76 10.78
CA LYS A 306 12.05 -0.81 11.81
C LYS A 306 10.82 -0.32 12.57
N GLY A 307 10.50 -0.93 13.71
CA GLY A 307 9.24 -0.67 14.43
C GLY A 307 8.87 0.82 14.63
N PRO A 308 9.79 1.69 15.09
CA PRO A 308 9.50 3.11 15.27
C PRO A 308 9.28 3.89 13.96
N GLU A 309 9.96 3.52 12.87
CA GLU A 309 9.73 4.14 11.55
C GLU A 309 8.39 3.68 10.97
N PHE A 310 8.06 2.39 11.10
CA PHE A 310 6.77 1.84 10.67
C PHE A 310 5.59 2.44 11.44
N ALA A 311 5.71 2.60 12.77
CA ALA A 311 4.74 3.32 13.59
C ALA A 311 4.53 4.78 13.13
N THR A 312 5.61 5.47 12.72
CA THR A 312 5.53 6.82 12.15
C THR A 312 4.78 6.83 10.82
N ILE A 313 4.99 5.83 9.97
CA ILE A 313 4.28 5.67 8.69
C ILE A 313 2.78 5.35 8.91
N ILE A 314 2.45 4.51 9.90
CA ILE A 314 1.05 4.25 10.33
C ILE A 314 0.38 5.56 10.75
N ASN A 315 1.03 6.33 11.63
CA ASN A 315 0.49 7.56 12.18
C ASN A 315 0.45 8.74 11.18
N SER A 316 1.00 8.57 9.97
CA SER A 316 0.88 9.56 8.87
C SER A 316 -0.55 9.77 8.39
N VAL A 317 -1.53 8.95 8.80
CA VAL A 317 -2.97 9.25 8.67
C VAL A 317 -3.33 10.63 9.25
N THR A 318 -2.62 11.11 10.28
CA THR A 318 -2.82 12.45 10.85
C THR A 318 -2.59 13.55 9.80
N SER A 319 -1.63 13.39 8.90
CA SER A 319 -1.37 14.36 7.81
C SER A 319 -2.52 14.44 6.80
N LYS A 320 -3.28 13.35 6.62
CA LYS A 320 -4.54 13.32 5.86
C LYS A 320 -5.63 14.11 6.60
N LYS A 321 -5.78 13.90 7.92
CA LYS A 321 -6.76 14.61 8.78
C LYS A 321 -6.47 16.11 8.93
N VAL A 322 -5.22 16.55 8.93
CA VAL A 322 -4.82 17.96 9.17
C VAL A 322 -5.42 18.94 8.13
N ASN A 323 -5.62 18.50 6.88
CA ASN A 323 -6.28 19.28 5.83
C ASN A 323 -7.76 19.62 6.16
N HIS A 324 -8.40 18.86 7.04
CA HIS A 324 -9.76 19.11 7.51
C HIS A 324 -9.83 20.14 8.65
N ILE A 325 -8.83 20.15 9.55
CA ILE A 325 -8.89 20.89 10.83
C ILE A 325 -8.33 22.31 10.72
N ARG A 326 -7.33 22.57 9.87
CA ARG A 326 -6.71 23.91 9.67
C ARG A 326 -7.67 24.98 9.11
N GLY A 327 -8.94 24.66 8.89
CA GLY A 327 -9.99 25.62 8.58
C GLY A 327 -10.46 26.48 9.77
N LYS A 328 -10.22 26.07 11.03
CA LYS A 328 -10.63 26.81 12.23
C LYS A 328 -9.80 28.09 12.42
N VAL A 329 -10.48 29.22 12.45
CA VAL A 329 -9.90 30.57 12.46
C VAL A 329 -9.37 30.94 13.84
N TRP A 330 -8.10 31.37 13.94
CA TRP A 330 -7.64 32.21 15.05
C TRP A 330 -8.34 33.58 14.94
N LYS A 331 -9.34 33.83 15.78
CA LYS A 331 -9.86 35.17 16.02
C LYS A 331 -9.15 35.76 17.23
N ASN A 332 -8.29 36.75 16.99
CA ASN A 332 -7.69 37.53 18.07
C ASN A 332 -8.79 38.20 18.90
N GLY A 333 -8.61 38.20 20.22
CA GLY A 333 -9.62 38.64 21.18
C GLY A 333 -9.01 39.24 22.44
N PHE A 334 -8.05 40.15 22.28
CA PHE A 334 -7.59 41.03 23.36
C PHE A 334 -7.51 42.47 22.85
N SER A 335 -8.30 43.33 23.48
CA SER A 335 -8.22 44.78 23.36
C SER A 335 -7.36 45.35 24.49
N GLN A 336 -6.54 46.35 24.20
CA GLN A 336 -6.14 47.34 25.20
C GLN A 336 -5.83 48.69 24.54
N GLN A 337 -5.71 49.73 25.37
CA GLN A 337 -5.75 51.14 24.96
C GLN A 337 -4.41 51.65 24.42
N GLU A 338 -4.45 52.85 23.82
CA GLU A 338 -3.27 53.60 23.37
C GLU A 338 -2.47 54.22 24.53
N GLN A 339 -1.47 55.03 24.15
CA GLN A 339 -0.64 55.95 24.97
C GLN A 339 0.63 55.30 25.58
N PRO A 340 1.76 56.03 25.67
CA PRO A 340 2.63 56.05 24.48
C PRO A 340 4.15 55.86 24.75
N GLY A 341 4.84 55.42 23.70
CA GLY A 341 6.24 55.80 23.44
C GLY A 341 7.34 54.92 24.02
N LYS A 342 8.12 54.29 23.13
CA LYS A 342 9.60 54.34 23.16
C LYS A 342 10.21 53.94 21.81
N SER A 343 11.39 54.50 21.58
CA SER A 343 12.20 54.53 20.35
C SER A 343 12.67 53.19 19.78
N HIS A 344 12.67 53.09 18.44
CA HIS A 344 13.71 52.46 17.59
C HIS A 344 13.92 50.93 17.71
N PHE A 345 14.49 50.19 16.73
CA PHE A 345 14.92 50.46 15.34
C PHE A 345 14.89 49.11 14.57
N CYS A 346 14.40 49.04 13.32
CA CYS A 346 14.89 48.06 12.34
C CYS A 346 14.48 48.45 10.91
N CYS A 347 15.19 47.93 9.90
CA CYS A 347 15.10 48.41 8.51
C CYS A 347 13.97 47.80 7.70
N VAL A 348 13.49 48.60 6.74
CA VAL A 348 12.70 48.16 5.58
C VAL A 348 13.64 47.70 4.47
N CYS A 349 13.32 46.60 3.80
CA CYS A 349 13.88 46.27 2.48
C CYS A 349 12.81 46.50 1.41
N ILE A 350 13.05 47.47 0.52
CA ILE A 350 12.24 47.70 -0.69
C ILE A 350 12.87 46.95 -1.86
N SER A 351 12.03 46.40 -2.73
CA SER A 351 12.42 45.77 -3.99
C SER A 351 12.30 46.75 -5.16
N SER A 352 13.28 46.74 -6.06
CA SER A 352 13.21 47.37 -7.37
C SER A 352 14.14 46.65 -8.36
N ALA A 353 13.65 46.37 -9.56
CA ALA A 353 14.45 45.84 -10.67
C ALA A 353 14.99 46.98 -11.56
N SER A 354 15.94 46.67 -12.45
CA SER A 354 15.86 46.98 -13.89
C SER A 354 17.11 46.54 -14.66
N ASP A 355 16.89 46.02 -15.86
CA ASP A 355 17.65 46.13 -17.12
C ASP A 355 19.18 46.42 -17.11
N LEU A 356 19.95 45.60 -17.84
CA LEU A 356 20.45 45.94 -19.19
C LEU A 356 21.28 44.81 -19.85
N VAL A 357 21.40 44.86 -21.18
CA VAL A 357 22.15 43.92 -22.03
C VAL A 357 22.97 44.73 -23.06
N PRO A 358 24.29 44.49 -23.20
CA PRO A 358 24.78 44.07 -24.53
C PRO A 358 26.01 43.13 -24.57
N ARG A 359 25.93 42.17 -25.49
CA ARG A 359 26.96 41.72 -26.48
C ARG A 359 28.46 41.95 -26.18
N GLY A 360 29.29 40.90 -26.29
CA GLY A 360 30.76 41.05 -26.37
C GLY A 360 31.54 39.76 -26.64
N SER A 361 32.11 39.66 -27.84
CA SER A 361 32.86 38.54 -28.44
C SER A 361 34.25 38.20 -27.87
N SER A 362 34.77 37.03 -28.32
CA SER A 362 36.19 36.61 -28.50
C SER A 362 37.01 35.99 -27.34
N VAL A 363 37.22 34.67 -27.47
CA VAL A 363 38.52 33.95 -27.50
C VAL A 363 39.74 34.59 -26.81
N ALA A 364 40.26 33.90 -25.78
CA ALA A 364 41.69 33.70 -25.55
C ALA A 364 41.94 32.44 -24.70
N ARG A 365 43.09 31.78 -24.89
CA ARG A 365 43.69 30.84 -23.91
C ARG A 365 44.72 31.60 -23.09
N LEU A 366 44.98 31.17 -21.85
CA LEU A 366 46.31 30.77 -21.39
C LEU A 366 46.26 30.17 -19.97
N ASP A 367 47.35 29.50 -19.61
CA ASP A 367 47.61 28.83 -18.32
C ASP A 367 47.76 29.87 -17.18
N ASN A 368 47.89 29.55 -15.88
CA ASN A 368 48.76 28.51 -15.32
C ASN A 368 48.54 28.28 -13.80
N GLN A 369 49.09 27.16 -13.30
CA GLN A 369 49.51 26.86 -11.91
C GLN A 369 48.72 27.43 -10.71
N LEU A 370 48.02 26.53 -10.00
CA LEU A 370 47.67 26.71 -8.58
C LEU A 370 48.90 26.50 -7.68
N THR A 371 49.08 27.38 -6.69
CA THR A 371 50.16 27.28 -5.69
C THR A 371 49.75 26.43 -4.48
N SER A 372 50.75 25.81 -3.85
CA SER A 372 50.60 24.93 -2.68
C SER A 372 50.41 25.70 -1.37
N ASN A 373 49.66 25.14 -0.41
CA ASN A 373 50.07 25.26 1.00
C ASN A 373 49.57 24.13 1.93
N SER A 374 50.48 23.19 2.18
CA SER A 374 51.04 22.89 3.52
C SER A 374 50.22 22.23 4.64
N LYS A 375 50.87 21.16 5.17
CA LYS A 375 50.92 20.66 6.57
C LYS A 375 49.80 19.75 7.09
N ALA A 376 50.08 18.76 7.96
CA ALA A 376 51.33 18.04 8.30
C ALA A 376 51.04 16.86 9.26
N ILE A 377 52.06 16.03 9.56
CA ILE A 377 52.14 15.01 10.64
C ILE A 377 51.28 13.75 10.37
N GLY A 378 51.77 12.50 10.32
CA GLY A 378 53.15 11.96 10.29
C GLY A 378 53.51 11.07 11.50
N VAL A 379 54.05 9.86 11.27
CA VAL A 379 54.91 9.08 12.23
C VAL A 379 55.53 7.82 11.56
N VAL A 380 56.87 7.74 11.61
CA VAL A 380 57.80 6.58 11.74
C VAL A 380 57.56 5.26 10.96
N GLU A 381 58.54 4.90 10.13
CA GLU A 381 58.86 3.51 9.72
C GLU A 381 59.85 2.82 10.70
N LYS A 382 59.86 1.48 10.73
CA LYS A 382 61.06 0.67 11.05
C LYS A 382 61.03 -0.68 10.32
N SER A 383 62.21 -1.23 10.02
CA SER A 383 62.45 -2.32 9.07
C SER A 383 62.56 -3.72 9.69
N ASN A 384 62.19 -4.75 8.92
CA ASN A 384 63.02 -5.96 8.70
C ASN A 384 62.44 -6.91 7.62
N GLN A 385 63.32 -7.74 7.06
CA GLN A 385 63.07 -8.83 6.09
C GLN A 385 63.73 -10.14 6.60
N PRO A 386 63.70 -11.28 5.90
CA PRO A 386 62.56 -11.99 5.29
C PRO A 386 62.52 -13.49 5.70
N ARG A 387 61.50 -14.27 5.29
CA ARG A 387 61.64 -15.75 5.18
C ARG A 387 60.76 -16.41 4.10
N LEU A 388 61.34 -17.44 3.51
CA LEU A 388 60.99 -18.26 2.34
C LEU A 388 59.58 -18.90 2.26
N THR A 389 58.95 -18.69 1.10
CA THR A 389 58.28 -19.67 0.20
C THR A 389 57.64 -20.97 0.72
N THR A 390 56.32 -21.09 0.53
CA THR A 390 55.56 -22.17 -0.17
C THR A 390 54.07 -21.73 -0.19
N GLY A 391 53.18 -22.12 -1.10
CA GLY A 391 53.28 -22.87 -2.36
C GLY A 391 51.87 -23.06 -2.96
N ALA A 392 51.75 -23.20 -4.29
CA ALA A 392 50.51 -23.35 -5.08
C ALA A 392 49.51 -22.17 -5.10
N ALA A 393 49.04 -21.81 -6.29
CA ALA A 393 47.95 -20.86 -6.52
C ALA A 393 46.77 -21.58 -7.20
N MET A 394 45.54 -21.16 -6.89
CA MET A 394 44.31 -21.61 -7.54
C MET A 394 43.82 -20.55 -8.55
N PRO A 395 43.44 -20.91 -9.78
CA PRO A 395 42.90 -19.96 -10.76
C PRO A 395 41.40 -19.65 -10.52
N ASP A 396 41.02 -18.41 -10.80
CA ASP A 396 39.61 -17.96 -10.90
C ASP A 396 38.95 -18.62 -12.14
N ASN A 397 37.83 -19.32 -11.93
CA ASN A 397 37.11 -20.01 -13.00
C ASN A 397 35.64 -19.53 -13.10
N SER A 398 35.46 -18.26 -13.47
CA SER A 398 34.17 -17.55 -13.44
C SER A 398 33.52 -17.29 -14.82
N LYS A 399 33.99 -17.94 -15.91
CA LYS A 399 33.53 -17.62 -17.28
C LYS A 399 33.03 -18.79 -18.16
N GLU A 400 33.39 -20.05 -17.92
CA GLU A 400 33.01 -21.14 -18.84
C GLU A 400 31.59 -21.70 -18.60
N ASP A 401 31.11 -21.79 -17.35
CA ASP A 401 29.82 -22.40 -17.00
C ASP A 401 28.59 -21.76 -17.68
N ARG A 402 28.68 -20.47 -18.05
CA ARG A 402 27.56 -19.77 -18.70
C ARG A 402 27.26 -20.28 -20.11
N ASN A 403 28.25 -20.80 -20.83
CA ASN A 403 28.06 -21.34 -22.18
C ASN A 403 27.48 -22.77 -22.15
N LEU A 404 27.91 -23.59 -21.18
CA LEU A 404 27.45 -24.98 -21.06
C LEU A 404 25.95 -25.07 -20.72
N LEU A 405 25.44 -24.11 -19.93
CA LEU A 405 24.02 -24.03 -19.57
C LEU A 405 23.12 -23.61 -20.75
N MET A 406 23.61 -22.78 -21.67
CA MET A 406 22.90 -22.44 -22.92
C MET A 406 22.83 -23.62 -23.88
N ALA A 407 23.95 -24.32 -24.10
CA ALA A 407 24.01 -25.48 -24.98
C ALA A 407 23.02 -26.58 -24.57
N ARG A 408 22.88 -26.84 -23.27
CA ARG A 408 21.91 -27.83 -22.75
C ARG A 408 20.45 -27.45 -22.98
N LYS A 409 20.09 -26.16 -23.04
CA LYS A 409 18.70 -25.73 -23.31
C LYS A 409 18.27 -25.93 -24.77
N MET A 410 19.18 -25.81 -25.75
CA MET A 410 18.85 -26.07 -27.15
C MET A 410 18.67 -27.57 -27.44
N ALA A 411 19.49 -28.43 -26.83
CA ALA A 411 19.44 -29.89 -27.04
C ALA A 411 18.11 -30.53 -26.63
N THR A 412 17.46 -30.05 -25.55
CA THR A 412 16.18 -30.60 -25.07
C THR A 412 15.01 -30.26 -25.98
N SER A 413 14.99 -29.05 -26.56
CA SER A 413 13.89 -28.61 -27.44
C SER A 413 13.82 -29.43 -28.74
N ALA A 414 14.97 -29.82 -29.29
CA ALA A 414 15.07 -30.62 -30.51
C ALA A 414 14.62 -32.09 -30.38
N ARG A 415 14.30 -32.58 -29.17
CA ARG A 415 13.97 -33.99 -28.92
C ARG A 415 12.49 -34.31 -28.73
N ILE A 416 11.62 -33.29 -28.68
CA ILE A 416 10.17 -33.45 -28.49
C ILE A 416 9.40 -33.46 -29.83
N SER A 417 10.01 -33.00 -30.94
CA SER A 417 9.38 -32.92 -32.26
C SER A 417 9.58 -34.14 -33.17
N ARG A 418 9.98 -35.31 -32.62
CA ARG A 418 10.21 -36.56 -33.39
C ARG A 418 9.81 -37.83 -32.61
N THR A 419 8.53 -37.96 -32.28
CA THR A 419 7.89 -39.25 -31.95
C THR A 419 6.37 -39.07 -32.06
N GLY A 420 5.78 -39.44 -33.20
CA GLY A 420 4.37 -39.12 -33.48
C GLY A 420 3.93 -39.39 -34.92
N ASN A 421 4.25 -40.58 -35.46
CA ASN A 421 3.58 -41.20 -36.61
C ASN A 421 4.18 -42.60 -36.85
N ALA A 422 3.55 -43.62 -36.26
CA ALA A 422 3.60 -45.05 -36.60
C ALA A 422 2.57 -45.77 -35.73
#